data_AF-A0A520SJL8-F1
#
_entry.id   AF-A0A520SJL8-F1
#
_cell.length_a   1.000
_cell.length_b   1.000
_cell.length_c   1.000
_cell.angle_alpha   90.00
_cell.angle_beta   90.00
_cell.angle_gamma   90.00
#
_symmetry.space_group_name_H-M   'P 1'
#
loop_
_entity.id
_entity.type
_entity.pdbx_description
1 polymer ?
#
loop_
_entity_poly.entity_id
_entity_poly.type
_entity_poly.pdbx_seq_one_letter_code
_entity_poly.pdbx_strand_id
1 'polypeptide(L)'
;MIDPTGASSAQMIMDQIKAYQTRVNETHQPETAIPATEVEKPKFNEAVRALVNSVNDAQMQSADMRAAFERGEDIPLTDVVLSMQKSSLAFEATLQVRNKVLKAYEDIMNMPV
;
A
#
# COMPACT_ATOMS: atom_id res chain seq x y z
N MET A 1 22.58 74.14 9.84
CA MET A 1 22.38 73.02 10.78
C MET A 1 21.27 72.16 10.18
N ILE A 2 21.64 71.13 9.42
CA ILE A 2 20.74 70.20 8.71
C ILE A 2 21.24 68.78 9.02
N ASP A 3 20.32 67.93 9.46
CA ASP A 3 20.55 66.66 10.14
C ASP A 3 21.21 65.54 9.27
N PRO A 4 22.23 64.83 9.77
CA PRO A 4 22.84 63.67 9.11
C PRO A 4 22.11 62.32 9.38
N THR A 5 20.96 62.31 10.03
CA THR A 5 20.33 61.10 10.61
C THR A 5 19.49 60.26 9.64
N GLY A 6 19.20 60.76 8.43
CA GLY A 6 18.43 60.03 7.41
C GLY A 6 19.22 59.01 6.58
N ALA A 7 20.54 59.16 6.49
CA ALA A 7 21.39 58.25 5.71
C ALA A 7 21.69 56.95 6.48
N SER A 8 21.85 57.02 7.80
CA SER A 8 22.12 55.84 8.64
C SER A 8 20.93 54.89 8.76
N SER A 9 19.69 55.39 8.73
CA SER A 9 18.49 54.56 8.80
C SER A 9 18.26 53.78 7.50
N ALA A 10 18.54 54.37 6.34
CA ALA A 10 18.52 53.68 5.05
C ALA A 10 19.59 52.56 4.99
N GLN A 11 20.78 52.82 5.52
CA GLN A 11 21.85 51.82 5.60
C GLN A 11 21.47 50.64 6.51
N MET A 12 20.82 50.91 7.65
CA MET A 12 20.38 49.90 8.61
C MET A 12 19.27 49.00 8.03
N ILE A 13 18.35 49.56 7.25
CA ILE A 13 17.32 48.78 6.54
C ILE A 13 17.95 47.90 5.45
N MET A 14 18.97 48.42 4.74
CA MET A 14 19.67 47.65 3.70
C MET A 14 20.43 46.44 4.29
N ASP A 15 21.06 46.61 5.45
CA ASP A 15 21.72 45.52 6.17
C ASP A 15 20.71 44.49 6.71
N GLN A 16 19.53 44.94 7.14
CA GLN A 16 18.45 44.05 7.57
C GLN A 16 17.93 43.18 6.42
N ILE A 17 17.79 43.74 5.21
CA ILE A 17 17.38 42.98 4.01
C ILE A 17 18.44 41.96 3.63
N LYS A 18 19.73 42.32 3.66
CA LYS A 18 20.83 41.39 3.37
C LYS A 18 20.89 40.23 4.37
N ALA A 19 20.76 40.52 5.66
CA ALA A 19 20.72 39.48 6.70
C ALA A 19 19.52 38.54 6.55
N TYR A 20 18.37 39.06 6.09
CA TYR A 20 17.19 38.25 5.80
C TYR A 20 17.40 37.36 4.56
N GLN A 21 18.06 37.85 3.52
CA GLN A 21 18.41 37.07 2.32
C GLN A 21 19.37 35.93 2.65
N THR A 22 20.39 36.16 3.49
CA THR A 22 21.32 35.10 3.90
C THR A 22 20.62 34.02 4.72
N ARG A 23 19.71 34.39 5.64
CA ARG A 23 18.93 33.40 6.40
C ARG A 23 17.99 32.56 5.53
N VAL A 24 17.36 33.16 4.53
CA VAL A 24 16.49 32.44 3.57
C VAL A 24 17.31 31.50 2.69
N ASN A 25 18.57 31.84 2.40
CA ASN A 25 19.48 30.95 1.66
C ASN A 25 20.07 29.83 2.55
N GLU A 26 20.24 30.06 3.85
CA GLU A 26 20.74 29.07 4.81
C GLU A 26 19.67 28.04 5.24
N THR A 27 18.38 28.36 5.15
CA THR A 27 17.28 27.37 5.30
C THR A 27 17.12 26.44 4.10
N HIS A 28 17.92 26.61 3.04
CA HIS A 28 18.07 25.63 1.95
C HIS A 28 19.38 24.84 2.09
N GLN A 29 19.78 24.53 3.33
CA GLN A 29 20.66 23.40 3.56
C GLN A 29 19.88 22.16 3.10
N PRO A 30 20.41 21.34 2.17
CA PRO A 30 19.79 20.06 1.88
C PRO A 30 19.83 19.28 3.19
N GLU A 31 18.68 19.18 3.86
CA GLU A 31 18.44 18.19 4.89
C GLU A 31 19.06 16.90 4.38
N THR A 32 20.05 16.42 5.12
CA THR A 32 20.62 15.09 4.95
C THR A 32 19.50 14.15 4.57
N ALA A 33 19.57 13.69 3.31
CA ALA A 33 18.57 12.80 2.75
C ALA A 33 18.29 11.71 3.77
N ILE A 34 17.08 11.70 4.31
CA ILE A 34 16.53 10.55 5.00
C ILE A 34 16.83 9.38 4.07
N PRO A 35 17.59 8.35 4.49
CA PRO A 35 17.83 7.21 3.61
C PRO A 35 16.45 6.78 3.17
N ALA A 36 16.22 6.76 1.85
CA ALA A 36 14.98 6.28 1.31
C ALA A 36 14.83 4.87 1.84
N THR A 37 14.00 4.70 2.88
CA THR A 37 13.50 3.40 3.27
C THR A 37 12.89 2.89 1.97
N GLU A 38 13.54 1.92 1.33
CA GLU A 38 12.95 1.21 0.22
C GLU A 38 11.61 0.72 0.76
N VAL A 39 10.53 1.41 0.37
CA VAL A 39 9.19 0.95 0.62
C VAL A 39 9.12 -0.36 -0.14
N GLU A 40 9.28 -1.47 0.60
CA GLU A 40 9.24 -2.81 0.05
C GLU A 40 7.98 -2.87 -0.80
N LYS A 41 8.15 -2.99 -2.13
CA LYS A 41 7.03 -2.95 -3.06
C LYS A 41 6.01 -3.97 -2.56
N PRO A 42 4.75 -3.56 -2.31
CA PRO A 42 3.78 -4.46 -1.72
C PRO A 42 3.69 -5.71 -2.60
N LYS A 43 3.93 -6.89 -1.99
CA LYS A 43 3.94 -8.21 -2.63
C LYS A 43 2.52 -8.68 -2.99
N PHE A 44 1.71 -7.78 -3.52
CA PHE A 44 0.32 -8.01 -3.85
C PHE A 44 0.15 -9.13 -4.89
N ASN A 45 0.99 -9.14 -5.93
CA ASN A 45 0.96 -10.20 -6.94
C ASN A 45 1.24 -11.58 -6.33
N GLU A 46 2.14 -11.64 -5.35
CA GLU A 46 2.45 -12.87 -4.63
C GLU A 46 1.27 -13.30 -3.74
N ALA A 47 0.64 -12.35 -3.03
CA ALA A 47 -0.55 -12.60 -2.23
C ALA A 47 -1.75 -13.09 -3.08
N VAL A 48 -1.99 -12.47 -4.23
CA VAL A 48 -3.05 -12.89 -5.17
C VAL A 48 -2.75 -14.29 -5.72
N ARG A 49 -1.50 -14.57 -6.09
CA ARG A 49 -1.09 -15.90 -6.55
C ARG A 49 -1.26 -16.95 -5.46
N ALA A 50 -0.85 -16.64 -4.23
CA ALA A 50 -1.03 -17.52 -3.07
C ALA A 50 -2.51 -17.79 -2.80
N LEU A 51 -3.38 -16.78 -2.92
CA LEU A 51 -4.82 -16.92 -2.74
C LEU A 51 -5.44 -17.85 -3.79
N VAL A 52 -5.10 -17.66 -5.07
CA VAL A 52 -5.60 -18.53 -6.16
C VAL A 52 -5.17 -19.97 -5.95
N ASN A 53 -3.91 -20.20 -5.58
CA ASN A 53 -3.41 -21.54 -5.24
C ASN A 53 -4.18 -22.12 -4.05
N SER A 54 -4.39 -21.34 -2.98
CA SER A 54 -5.12 -21.79 -1.79
C SER A 54 -6.57 -22.20 -2.09
N VAL A 55 -7.26 -21.52 -3.01
CA VAL A 55 -8.60 -21.93 -3.44
C VAL A 55 -8.55 -23.23 -4.22
N ASN A 56 -7.57 -23.40 -5.11
CA ASN A 56 -7.40 -24.64 -5.85
C ASN A 56 -7.15 -25.83 -4.89
N ASP A 57 -6.28 -25.64 -3.90
CA ASP A 57 -5.98 -26.63 -2.88
C ASP A 57 -7.24 -26.99 -2.06
N ALA A 58 -8.02 -25.99 -1.64
CA ALA A 58 -9.26 -26.22 -0.88
C ALA A 58 -10.29 -27.01 -1.72
N GLN A 59 -10.44 -26.66 -3.00
CA GLN A 59 -11.33 -27.37 -3.93
C GLN A 59 -10.88 -28.82 -4.13
N MET A 60 -9.59 -29.06 -4.35
CA MET A 60 -9.03 -30.41 -4.50
C MET A 60 -9.23 -31.23 -3.21
N GLN A 61 -8.90 -30.66 -2.05
CA GLN A 61 -9.07 -31.34 -0.76
C GLN A 61 -10.53 -31.73 -0.52
N SER A 62 -11.48 -30.87 -0.86
CA SER A 62 -12.91 -31.18 -0.70
C SER A 62 -13.40 -32.26 -1.66
N ALA A 63 -12.90 -32.26 -2.90
CA ALA A 63 -13.19 -33.34 -3.85
C ALA A 63 -12.62 -34.68 -3.36
N ASP A 64 -11.41 -34.66 -2.80
CA ASP A 64 -10.72 -35.86 -2.31
C ASP A 64 -11.41 -36.43 -1.06
N MET A 65 -11.77 -35.58 -0.10
CA MET A 65 -12.55 -35.97 1.08
C MET A 65 -13.90 -36.57 0.71
N ARG A 66 -14.58 -35.98 -0.27
CA ARG A 66 -15.85 -36.51 -0.78
C ARG A 66 -15.65 -37.88 -1.45
N ALA A 67 -14.64 -38.02 -2.30
CA ALA A 67 -14.36 -39.28 -2.98
C ALA A 67 -13.96 -40.38 -1.97
N ALA A 68 -13.19 -40.04 -0.94
CA ALA A 68 -12.82 -40.94 0.14
C ALA A 68 -14.03 -41.41 0.96
N PHE A 69 -14.94 -40.49 1.28
CA PHE A 69 -16.22 -40.83 1.90
C PHE A 69 -17.08 -41.75 1.02
N GLU A 70 -17.19 -41.45 -0.28
CA GLU A 70 -17.93 -42.28 -1.24
C GLU A 70 -17.32 -43.69 -1.40
N ARG A 71 -16.01 -43.85 -1.19
CA ARG A 71 -15.32 -45.15 -1.15
C ARG A 71 -15.50 -45.92 0.16
N GLY A 72 -16.13 -45.33 1.17
CA GLY A 72 -16.33 -45.94 2.48
C GLY A 72 -15.11 -45.86 3.40
N GLU A 73 -14.18 -44.93 3.17
CA GLU A 73 -13.13 -44.62 4.14
C GLU A 73 -13.74 -44.05 5.44
N ASP A 74 -13.06 -44.23 6.57
CA ASP A 74 -13.50 -43.79 7.89
C ASP A 74 -13.32 -42.26 8.08
N ILE A 75 -14.01 -41.50 7.23
CA ILE A 75 -14.06 -40.04 7.28
C ILE A 75 -15.45 -39.63 7.73
N PRO A 76 -15.57 -38.82 8.81
CA PRO A 76 -16.86 -38.29 9.23
C PRO A 76 -17.52 -37.47 8.12
N LEU A 77 -18.81 -37.69 7.86
CA LEU A 77 -19.58 -36.87 6.92
C LEU A 77 -19.51 -35.37 7.28
N THR A 78 -19.42 -35.05 8.57
CA THR A 78 -19.25 -33.69 9.07
C THR A 78 -18.00 -33.02 8.52
N ASP A 79 -16.91 -33.76 8.36
CA ASP A 79 -15.64 -33.21 7.89
C ASP A 79 -15.67 -32.91 6.39
N VAL A 80 -16.33 -33.78 5.61
CA VAL A 80 -16.59 -33.56 4.18
C VAL A 80 -17.45 -32.32 3.97
N VAL A 81 -18.54 -32.19 4.72
CA VAL A 81 -19.43 -31.02 4.61
C VAL A 81 -18.70 -29.75 5.05
N LEU A 82 -17.91 -29.82 6.11
CA LEU A 82 -17.11 -28.68 6.59
C LEU A 82 -16.05 -28.27 5.56
N SER A 83 -15.38 -29.22 4.91
CA SER A 83 -14.39 -28.91 3.86
C SER A 83 -15.06 -28.24 2.65
N MET A 84 -16.24 -28.71 2.26
CA MET A 84 -17.04 -28.10 1.20
C MET A 84 -17.42 -26.65 1.55
N GLN A 85 -17.86 -26.41 2.80
CA GLN A 85 -18.18 -25.06 3.27
C GLN A 85 -16.95 -24.14 3.28
N LYS A 86 -15.81 -24.63 3.77
CA LYS A 86 -14.54 -23.89 3.75
C LYS A 86 -14.14 -23.49 2.33
N SER A 87 -14.26 -24.42 1.37
CA SER A 87 -13.93 -24.16 -0.04
C SER A 87 -14.86 -23.14 -0.68
N SER A 88 -16.16 -23.22 -0.38
CA SER A 88 -17.14 -22.24 -0.85
C SER A 88 -16.83 -20.84 -0.33
N LEU A 89 -16.53 -20.70 0.97
CA LEU A 89 -16.18 -19.43 1.59
C LEU A 89 -14.87 -18.86 1.04
N ALA A 90 -13.84 -19.70 0.87
CA ALA A 90 -12.54 -19.29 0.32
C ALA A 90 -12.68 -18.80 -1.14
N PHE A 91 -13.53 -19.46 -1.93
CA PHE A 91 -13.84 -19.05 -3.29
C PHE A 91 -14.54 -17.68 -3.32
N GLU A 92 -15.55 -17.47 -2.47
CA GLU A 92 -16.25 -16.19 -2.37
C GLU A 92 -15.29 -15.05 -1.97
N ALA A 93 -14.44 -15.27 -0.98
CA ALA A 93 -13.41 -14.30 -0.58
C ALA A 93 -12.49 -13.95 -1.76
N THR A 94 -12.14 -14.94 -2.59
CA THR A 94 -11.29 -14.72 -3.77
C THR A 94 -11.97 -13.90 -4.85
N LEU A 95 -13.28 -14.10 -5.07
CA LEU A 95 -14.06 -13.25 -5.97
C LEU A 95 -14.08 -11.80 -5.49
N GLN A 96 -14.22 -11.57 -4.18
CA GLN A 96 -14.19 -10.22 -3.60
C GLN A 96 -12.83 -9.55 -3.82
N VAL A 97 -11.74 -10.27 -3.57
CA VAL A 97 -10.38 -9.77 -3.83
C VAL A 97 -10.23 -9.44 -5.32
N ARG A 98 -10.58 -10.36 -6.23
CA ARG A 98 -10.53 -10.15 -7.68
C ARG A 98 -11.25 -8.86 -8.09
N ASN A 99 -12.48 -8.67 -7.62
CA ASN A 99 -13.27 -7.49 -7.95
C ASN A 99 -12.62 -6.20 -7.41
N LYS A 100 -12.03 -6.25 -6.21
CA LYS A 100 -11.30 -5.12 -5.63
C LYS A 100 -10.03 -4.79 -6.42
N VAL A 101 -9.31 -5.81 -6.92
CA VAL A 101 -8.12 -5.63 -7.77
C VAL A 101 -8.50 -4.93 -9.07
N LEU A 102 -9.54 -5.42 -9.74
CA LEU A 102 -10.01 -4.86 -11.01
C LEU A 102 -10.44 -3.41 -10.83
N LYS A 103 -11.16 -3.10 -9.73
CA LYS A 103 -11.55 -1.73 -9.40
C LYS A 103 -10.34 -0.84 -9.16
N ALA A 104 -9.34 -1.29 -8.40
CA ALA A 104 -8.13 -0.50 -8.15
C ALA A 104 -7.35 -0.21 -9.45
N TYR A 105 -7.31 -1.18 -10.37
CA TYR A 105 -6.73 -0.97 -11.70
C TYR A 105 -7.52 0.07 -12.52
N GLU A 106 -8.85 -0.03 -12.53
CA GLU A 106 -9.74 0.92 -13.19
C GLU A 106 -9.60 2.34 -12.59
N ASP A 107 -9.53 2.46 -11.26
CA ASP A 107 -9.36 3.73 -10.55
C ASP A 107 -8.03 4.42 -10.92
N ILE A 108 -6.94 3.65 -11.08
CA ILE A 108 -5.64 4.19 -11.54
C ILE A 108 -5.74 4.69 -12.98
N MET A 109 -6.43 3.95 -13.85
CA MET A 109 -6.57 4.30 -15.26
C MET A 109 -7.45 5.54 -15.49
N ASN A 110 -8.44 5.76 -14.61
CA ASN A 110 -9.35 6.90 -14.67
C ASN A 110 -8.83 8.14 -13.91
N MET A 111 -7.64 8.06 -13.29
CA MET A 111 -7.04 9.20 -12.63
C MET A 111 -6.58 10.22 -13.70
N PRO A 112 -7.04 11.48 -13.68
CA PRO A 112 -6.55 12.49 -14.61
C PRO A 112 -5.08 12.75 -14.33
N VAL A 113 -4.25 12.69 -15.39
CA VAL A 113 -2.84 13.12 -15.37
C VAL A 113 -2.71 14.63 -15.29
#